data_AF-A0A955PTN6-F1
#
_entry.id   AF-A0A955PTN6-F1
#
_cell.length_a   1.000
_cell.length_b   1.000
_cell.length_c   1.000
_cell.angle_alpha   90.00
_cell.angle_beta   90.00
_cell.angle_gamma   90.00
#
_symmetry.space_group_name_H-M   'P 1'
#
loop_
_entity.id
_entity.type
_entity.pdbx_description
1 polymer ?
#
loop_
_entity_poly.entity_id
_entity_poly.type
_entity_poly.pdbx_seq_one_letter_code
_entity_poly.pdbx_strand_id
1 'polypeptide(L)'
;EVQSAWRKFVKENHEDVVPREERQAAKERMFLINEAYAVLSHEEKRADYDNAHMLNGGSKIELVRSRVRKAKEIMYRDRSLITREEIKLIESIIDYLDTHTQETCFVWMTDLLCERPEMAKHVVTSAFDEQLLGANSHLLDTLLAQAPYTITWEKIYLYGEEILGIGGKANKERNYNQLARILCHRLDLAKHFVYPSFQEQASGCESCLLPTLLQLAPQEITQANFDDYIDTVNSMRWIVYGQLRSYNEQAIEWILKARPDLVRKPEEKPAPKELPLPLRS
;
A
#
# COMPACT_ATOMS: atom_id res chain seq x y z
N GLU A 1 -7.03 13.28 37.12
CA GLU A 1 -7.53 13.51 35.74
C GLU A 1 -7.38 12.28 34.84
N VAL A 2 -6.17 11.71 34.69
CA VAL A 2 -5.89 10.50 33.87
C VAL A 2 -6.86 9.33 34.16
N GLN A 3 -7.06 9.00 35.43
CA GLN A 3 -8.02 7.95 35.82
C GLN A 3 -9.47 8.29 35.47
N SER A 4 -9.87 9.56 35.55
CA SER A 4 -11.21 10.00 35.18
C SER A 4 -11.44 9.86 33.66
N ALA A 5 -10.45 10.28 32.87
CA ALA A 5 -10.46 10.12 31.42
C ALA A 5 -10.50 8.65 31.00
N TRP A 6 -9.66 7.80 31.60
CA TRP A 6 -9.69 6.35 31.35
C TRP A 6 -11.07 5.74 31.64
N ARG A 7 -11.69 6.07 32.79
CA ARG A 7 -13.05 5.59 33.11
C ARG A 7 -14.09 6.01 32.08
N LYS A 8 -13.96 7.21 31.49
CA LYS A 8 -14.84 7.67 30.41
C LYS A 8 -14.60 6.85 29.13
N PHE A 9 -13.35 6.68 28.72
CA PHE A 9 -13.00 5.91 27.52
C PHE A 9 -13.42 4.44 27.62
N VAL A 10 -13.23 3.79 28.78
CA VAL A 10 -13.68 2.42 29.02
C VAL A 10 -15.20 2.31 28.88
N LYS A 11 -15.96 3.25 29.44
CA LYS A 11 -17.44 3.24 29.33
C LYS A 11 -17.94 3.43 27.90
N GLU A 12 -17.20 4.13 27.07
CA GLU A 12 -17.57 4.40 25.67
C GLU A 12 -17.11 3.30 24.71
N ASN A 13 -16.09 2.51 25.08
CA ASN A 13 -15.41 1.57 24.18
C ASN A 13 -15.43 0.11 24.65
N HIS A 14 -16.08 -0.23 25.77
CA HIS A 14 -16.20 -1.63 26.21
C HIS A 14 -16.93 -2.49 25.18
N GLU A 15 -16.49 -3.73 24.99
CA GLU A 15 -17.13 -4.67 24.04
C GLU A 15 -18.61 -4.95 24.35
N ASP A 16 -19.00 -4.71 25.60
CA ASP A 16 -20.37 -4.89 26.09
C ASP A 16 -21.29 -3.69 25.79
N VAL A 17 -20.73 -2.52 25.46
CA VAL A 17 -21.50 -1.29 25.18
C VAL A 17 -21.62 -1.00 23.68
N VAL A 18 -20.86 -1.70 22.83
CA VAL A 18 -20.86 -1.50 21.37
C VAL A 18 -21.68 -2.57 20.63
N PRO A 19 -22.19 -2.27 19.42
CA PRO A 19 -22.86 -3.25 18.57
C PRO A 19 -21.97 -4.47 18.26
N ARG A 20 -22.59 -5.63 18.01
CA ARG A 20 -21.88 -6.92 17.83
C ARG A 20 -20.83 -6.88 16.72
N GLU A 21 -21.09 -6.11 15.67
CA GLU A 21 -20.22 -5.95 14.50
C GLU A 21 -18.93 -5.18 14.83
N GLU A 22 -18.95 -4.33 15.85
CA GLU A 22 -17.82 -3.49 16.25
C GLU A 22 -16.99 -4.08 17.39
N ARG A 23 -17.40 -5.22 17.96
CA ARG A 23 -16.77 -5.80 19.16
C ARG A 23 -15.29 -6.11 18.96
N GLN A 24 -14.89 -6.58 17.79
CA GLN A 24 -13.49 -6.87 17.51
C GLN A 24 -12.63 -5.60 17.51
N ALA A 25 -13.09 -4.55 16.83
CA ALA A 25 -12.44 -3.25 16.84
C ALA A 25 -12.45 -2.61 18.25
N ALA A 26 -13.52 -2.80 19.02
CA ALA A 26 -13.62 -2.32 20.40
C ALA A 26 -12.63 -3.03 21.34
N LYS A 27 -12.38 -4.33 21.16
CA LYS A 27 -11.32 -5.06 21.89
C LYS A 27 -9.94 -4.47 21.62
N GLU A 28 -9.62 -4.18 20.37
CA GLU A 28 -8.35 -3.57 19.98
C GLU A 28 -8.21 -2.14 20.55
N ARG A 29 -9.28 -1.32 20.46
CA ARG A 29 -9.32 0.00 21.11
C ARG A 29 -9.14 -0.11 22.64
N MET A 30 -9.78 -1.09 23.27
CA MET A 30 -9.68 -1.30 24.72
C MET A 30 -8.28 -1.69 25.16
N PHE A 31 -7.57 -2.49 24.36
CA PHE A 31 -6.17 -2.82 24.61
C PHE A 31 -5.30 -1.56 24.67
N LEU A 32 -5.44 -0.68 23.67
CA LEU A 32 -4.71 0.59 23.60
C LEU A 32 -5.07 1.55 24.74
N ILE A 33 -6.35 1.65 25.09
CA ILE A 33 -6.82 2.50 26.21
C ILE A 33 -6.20 2.04 27.54
N ASN A 34 -6.13 0.74 27.77
CA ASN A 34 -5.56 0.17 28.99
C ASN A 34 -4.04 0.26 29.02
N GLU A 35 -3.37 0.08 27.89
CA GLU A 35 -1.92 0.28 27.75
C GLU A 35 -1.55 1.75 28.04
N ALA A 36 -2.25 2.69 27.43
CA ALA A 36 -2.06 4.12 27.68
C ALA A 36 -2.28 4.48 29.15
N TYR A 37 -3.33 3.94 29.78
CA TYR A 37 -3.55 4.14 31.21
C TYR A 37 -2.42 3.55 32.05
N ALA A 38 -1.96 2.33 31.75
CA ALA A 38 -0.88 1.67 32.48
C ALA A 38 0.46 2.43 32.41
N VAL A 39 0.72 3.16 31.32
CA VAL A 39 1.90 4.03 31.22
C VAL A 39 1.66 5.35 31.96
N LEU A 40 0.53 6.02 31.71
CA LEU A 40 0.25 7.36 32.23
C LEU A 40 -0.15 7.40 33.72
N SER A 41 -0.62 6.29 34.29
CA SER A 41 -1.00 6.21 35.70
C SER A 41 0.19 6.05 36.64
N HIS A 42 1.36 5.68 36.12
CA HIS A 42 2.59 5.50 36.90
C HIS A 42 3.55 6.64 36.63
N GLU A 43 3.97 7.33 37.68
CA GLU A 43 4.80 8.54 37.58
C GLU A 43 6.15 8.26 36.92
N GLU A 44 6.81 7.15 37.26
CA GLU A 44 8.10 6.75 36.68
C GLU A 44 7.98 6.37 35.19
N LYS A 45 7.00 5.54 34.83
CA LYS A 45 6.76 5.17 33.41
C LYS A 45 6.31 6.37 32.57
N ARG A 46 5.55 7.27 33.17
CA ARG A 46 5.15 8.52 32.55
C ARG A 46 6.35 9.43 32.34
N ALA A 47 7.24 9.55 33.33
CA ALA A 47 8.47 10.33 33.22
C ALA A 47 9.40 9.75 32.14
N ASP A 48 9.54 8.43 32.06
CA ASP A 48 10.32 7.76 31.01
C ASP A 48 9.71 8.00 29.62
N TYR A 49 8.39 7.90 29.51
CA TYR A 49 7.65 8.24 28.29
C TYR A 49 7.86 9.72 27.93
N ASP A 50 7.69 10.64 28.87
CA ASP A 50 7.82 12.10 28.67
C ASP A 50 9.27 12.50 28.32
N ASN A 51 10.28 11.83 28.91
CA ASN A 51 11.70 12.05 28.62
C ASN A 51 12.10 11.51 27.23
N ALA A 52 11.64 10.30 26.88
CA ALA A 52 11.78 9.77 25.52
C ALA A 52 11.03 10.65 24.49
N HIS A 53 9.97 11.34 24.91
CA HIS A 53 9.13 12.23 24.12
C HIS A 53 9.75 13.64 23.93
N MET A 54 10.54 14.13 24.89
CA MET A 54 11.28 15.40 24.77
C MET A 54 12.54 15.27 23.90
N LEU A 55 13.27 14.15 24.00
CA LEU A 55 14.46 13.89 23.17
C LEU A 55 14.12 13.68 21.68
N ASN A 56 12.86 13.38 21.36
CA ASN A 56 12.36 13.18 19.99
C ASN A 56 11.60 14.39 19.40
N GLY A 57 11.74 15.59 20.00
CA GLY A 57 11.25 16.84 19.38
C GLY A 57 9.80 17.22 19.68
N GLY A 58 9.29 16.88 20.87
CA GLY A 58 7.93 17.21 21.31
C GLY A 58 6.91 16.16 20.90
N SER A 59 5.62 16.43 21.20
CA SER A 59 4.56 15.50 20.81
C SER A 59 4.52 15.32 19.30
N LYS A 60 4.49 14.08 18.82
CA LYS A 60 4.18 13.77 17.41
C LYS A 60 2.98 14.59 16.92
N ILE A 61 2.00 14.86 17.79
CA ILE A 61 0.81 15.67 17.49
C ILE A 61 1.15 17.15 17.27
N GLU A 62 2.02 17.76 18.08
CA GLU A 62 2.38 19.17 17.93
C GLU A 62 3.28 19.39 16.71
N LEU A 63 4.23 18.47 16.47
CA LEU A 63 5.04 18.46 15.27
C LEU A 63 4.17 18.32 14.01
N VAL A 64 3.23 17.36 13.99
CA VAL A 64 2.26 17.20 12.90
C VAL A 64 1.44 18.49 12.75
N ARG A 65 0.84 19.03 13.82
CA ARG A 65 0.08 20.30 13.75
C ARG A 65 0.88 21.48 13.21
N SER A 66 2.16 21.58 13.57
CA SER A 66 3.07 22.60 13.04
C SER A 66 3.28 22.42 11.53
N ARG A 67 3.54 21.18 11.09
CA ARG A 67 3.68 20.85 9.67
C ARG A 67 2.38 21.05 8.88
N VAL A 68 1.22 20.71 9.45
CA VAL A 68 -0.10 20.98 8.83
C VAL A 68 -0.30 22.47 8.61
N ARG A 69 0.00 23.31 9.62
CA ARG A 69 -0.05 24.78 9.46
C ARG A 69 0.89 25.24 8.35
N LYS A 70 2.11 24.70 8.32
CA LYS A 70 3.09 25.04 7.28
C LYS A 70 2.65 24.61 5.88
N ALA A 71 2.07 23.42 5.73
CA ALA A 71 1.51 22.95 4.48
C ALA A 71 0.40 23.88 3.97
N LYS A 72 -0.50 24.32 4.84
CA LYS A 72 -1.53 25.31 4.49
C LYS A 72 -0.91 26.62 4.01
N GLU A 73 0.09 27.15 4.72
CA GLU A 73 0.82 28.35 4.26
C GLU A 73 1.46 28.17 2.89
N ILE A 74 2.07 27.02 2.62
CA ILE A 74 2.66 26.68 1.33
C ILE A 74 1.58 26.67 0.24
N MET A 75 0.43 26.06 0.51
CA MET A 75 -0.67 25.94 -0.46
C MET A 75 -1.30 27.29 -0.84
N TYR A 76 -1.28 28.29 0.06
CA TYR A 76 -1.79 29.64 -0.21
C TYR A 76 -0.77 30.57 -0.91
N ARG A 77 0.49 30.14 -1.05
CA ARG A 77 1.53 30.95 -1.71
C ARG A 77 1.46 30.83 -3.23
N ASP A 78 2.08 31.81 -3.88
CA ASP A 78 2.30 31.79 -5.33
C ASP A 78 3.07 30.51 -5.73
N ARG A 79 2.47 29.73 -6.64
CA ARG A 79 2.99 28.43 -7.09
C ARG A 79 4.35 28.54 -7.78
N SER A 80 4.66 29.70 -8.37
CA SER A 80 5.97 30.00 -9.00
C SER A 80 7.14 29.97 -8.01
N LEU A 81 6.86 30.16 -6.71
CA LEU A 81 7.87 30.23 -5.65
C LEU A 81 8.03 28.93 -4.86
N ILE A 82 7.26 27.89 -5.20
CA ILE A 82 7.24 26.63 -4.47
C ILE A 82 8.51 25.82 -4.76
N THR A 83 9.11 25.30 -3.70
CA THR A 83 10.34 24.52 -3.74
C THR A 83 10.07 23.01 -3.60
N ARG A 84 11.07 22.19 -3.92
CA ARG A 84 11.01 20.73 -3.74
C ARG A 84 10.78 20.34 -2.28
N GLU A 85 11.45 21.04 -1.37
CA GLU A 85 11.45 20.78 0.07
C GLU A 85 10.06 21.04 0.67
N GLU A 86 9.35 22.00 0.10
CA GLU A 86 7.97 22.30 0.47
C GLU A 86 6.99 21.22 0.01
N ILE A 87 7.16 20.66 -1.19
CA ILE A 87 6.36 19.51 -1.64
C ILE A 87 6.62 18.29 -0.74
N LYS A 88 7.89 18.00 -0.44
CA LYS A 88 8.25 16.91 0.48
C LYS A 88 7.67 17.08 1.88
N LEU A 89 7.54 18.33 2.35
CA LEU A 89 6.90 18.59 3.63
C LEU A 89 5.43 18.17 3.59
N ILE A 90 4.70 18.53 2.54
CA ILE A 90 3.29 18.14 2.34
C ILE A 90 3.16 16.62 2.22
N GLU A 91 3.99 15.98 1.40
CA GLU A 91 4.08 14.51 1.26
C GLU A 91 4.26 13.84 2.63
N SER A 92 5.19 14.34 3.46
CA SER A 92 5.51 13.74 4.76
C SER A 92 4.38 13.75 5.80
N ILE A 93 3.30 14.51 5.55
CA ILE A 93 2.18 14.62 6.47
C ILE A 93 0.87 14.10 5.89
N ILE A 94 0.82 13.70 4.62
CA ILE A 94 -0.44 13.50 3.90
C ILE A 94 -1.30 12.40 4.54
N ASP A 95 -0.68 11.32 5.00
CA ASP A 95 -1.35 10.21 5.68
C ASP A 95 -1.95 10.58 7.04
N TYR A 96 -1.53 11.69 7.64
CA TYR A 96 -2.02 12.17 8.94
C TYR A 96 -3.18 13.17 8.81
N LEU A 97 -3.51 13.57 7.58
CA LEU A 97 -4.56 14.54 7.29
C LEU A 97 -5.93 13.85 7.23
N ASP A 98 -6.98 14.61 7.53
CA ASP A 98 -8.34 14.17 7.22
C ASP A 98 -8.56 14.12 5.70
N THR A 99 -9.48 13.28 5.25
CA THR A 99 -9.76 13.03 3.83
C THR A 99 -10.00 14.31 3.03
N HIS A 100 -10.73 15.27 3.59
CA HIS A 100 -11.01 16.52 2.88
C HIS A 100 -9.74 17.36 2.68
N THR A 101 -8.89 17.43 3.69
CA THR A 101 -7.59 18.10 3.56
C THR A 101 -6.66 17.36 2.61
N GLN A 102 -6.65 16.01 2.62
CA GLN A 102 -5.88 15.21 1.65
C GLN A 102 -6.27 15.53 0.21
N GLU A 103 -7.56 15.48 -0.10
CA GLU A 103 -8.08 15.82 -1.43
C GLU A 103 -7.71 17.24 -1.85
N THR A 104 -7.80 18.20 -0.92
CA THR A 104 -7.38 19.58 -1.18
C THR A 104 -5.89 19.68 -1.50
N CYS A 105 -5.03 18.91 -0.83
CA CYS A 105 -3.60 18.82 -1.14
C CYS A 105 -3.37 18.22 -2.53
N PHE A 106 -4.06 17.15 -2.90
CA PHE A 106 -3.92 16.52 -4.22
C PHE A 106 -4.41 17.42 -5.36
N VAL A 107 -5.54 18.10 -5.19
CA VAL A 107 -6.03 19.10 -6.14
C VAL A 107 -5.02 20.24 -6.30
N TRP A 108 -4.48 20.76 -5.20
CA TRP A 108 -3.45 21.79 -5.25
C TRP A 108 -2.17 21.32 -5.97
N MET A 109 -1.73 20.07 -5.75
CA MET A 109 -0.59 19.49 -6.47
C MET A 109 -0.90 19.29 -7.96
N THR A 110 -2.16 19.01 -8.29
CA THR A 110 -2.63 18.90 -9.69
C THR A 110 -2.50 20.25 -10.39
N ASP A 111 -2.97 21.33 -9.76
CA ASP A 111 -2.82 22.70 -10.28
C ASP A 111 -1.34 23.09 -10.40
N LEU A 112 -0.54 22.77 -9.38
CA LEU A 112 0.91 23.03 -9.40
C LEU A 112 1.57 22.34 -10.58
N LEU A 113 1.21 21.08 -10.85
CA LEU A 113 1.75 20.31 -11.96
C LEU A 113 1.37 20.93 -13.30
N CYS A 114 0.11 21.35 -13.46
CA CYS A 114 -0.36 22.04 -14.67
C CYS A 114 0.37 23.36 -14.93
N GLU A 115 0.67 24.14 -13.89
CA GLU A 115 1.39 25.41 -14.02
C GLU A 115 2.91 25.22 -14.14
N ARG A 116 3.45 24.17 -13.51
CA ARG A 116 4.90 23.90 -13.38
C ARG A 116 5.24 22.44 -13.62
N PRO A 117 5.22 21.98 -14.89
CA PRO A 117 5.52 20.59 -15.25
C PRO A 117 6.91 20.12 -14.80
N GLU A 118 7.88 21.02 -14.63
CA GLU A 118 9.22 20.68 -14.13
C GLU A 118 9.22 20.12 -12.71
N MET A 119 8.14 20.36 -11.94
CA MET A 119 7.95 19.85 -10.58
C MET A 119 7.41 18.41 -10.55
N ALA A 120 7.03 17.83 -11.69
CA ALA A 120 6.43 16.50 -11.81
C ALA A 120 7.17 15.39 -11.03
N LYS A 121 8.50 15.37 -11.09
CA LYS A 121 9.34 14.38 -10.38
C LYS A 121 9.21 14.43 -8.85
N HIS A 122 8.64 15.50 -8.31
CA HIS A 122 8.45 15.70 -6.88
C HIS A 122 7.04 15.36 -6.40
N VAL A 123 6.08 15.18 -7.31
CA VAL A 123 4.69 14.83 -6.96
C VAL A 123 4.37 13.35 -7.22
N VAL A 124 5.32 12.56 -7.76
CA VAL A 124 5.11 11.15 -8.09
C VAL A 124 4.65 10.33 -6.88
N THR A 125 5.27 10.50 -5.70
CA THR A 125 4.82 9.78 -4.50
C THR A 125 3.39 10.15 -4.15
N SER A 126 3.10 11.46 -4.10
CA SER A 126 1.75 11.93 -3.76
C SER A 126 0.69 11.51 -4.77
N ALA A 127 1.05 11.36 -6.05
CA ALA A 127 0.16 10.79 -7.07
C ALA A 127 -0.16 9.31 -6.81
N PHE A 128 0.74 8.57 -6.18
CA PHE A 128 0.48 7.19 -5.76
C PHE A 128 -0.29 7.15 -4.44
N ASP A 129 0.06 8.00 -3.48
CA ASP A 129 -0.67 8.17 -2.22
C ASP A 129 -2.14 8.50 -2.48
N GLU A 130 -2.44 9.37 -3.44
CA GLU A 130 -3.80 9.66 -3.91
C GLU A 130 -4.58 8.37 -4.22
N GLN A 131 -3.96 7.44 -4.95
CA GLN A 131 -4.60 6.19 -5.35
C GLN A 131 -4.69 5.18 -4.22
N LEU A 132 -3.68 5.11 -3.35
CA LEU A 132 -3.68 4.25 -2.16
C LEU A 132 -4.79 4.67 -1.20
N LEU A 133 -4.91 5.97 -0.94
CA LEU A 133 -5.93 6.58 -0.09
C LEU A 133 -7.33 6.58 -0.72
N GLY A 134 -7.41 6.42 -2.05
CA GLY A 134 -8.67 6.48 -2.79
C GLY A 134 -9.30 7.87 -2.79
N ALA A 135 -8.44 8.90 -2.74
CA ALA A 135 -8.86 10.29 -2.82
C ALA A 135 -9.46 10.58 -4.20
N ASN A 136 -10.55 11.34 -4.23
CA ASN A 136 -11.21 11.70 -5.48
C ASN A 136 -10.57 12.95 -6.09
N SER A 137 -9.41 12.80 -6.72
CA SER A 137 -8.75 13.85 -7.48
C SER A 137 -8.18 13.32 -8.81
N HIS A 138 -7.37 14.14 -9.49
CA HIS A 138 -6.83 13.83 -10.82
C HIS A 138 -5.30 13.94 -10.89
N LEU A 139 -4.60 13.77 -9.76
CA LEU A 139 -3.16 14.00 -9.68
C LEU A 139 -2.39 12.96 -10.51
N LEU A 140 -2.68 11.67 -10.33
CA LEU A 140 -2.06 10.62 -11.14
C LEU A 140 -2.42 10.76 -12.63
N ASP A 141 -3.68 11.06 -12.94
CA ASP A 141 -4.13 11.25 -14.33
C ASP A 141 -3.34 12.39 -15.02
N THR A 142 -3.17 13.49 -14.30
CA THR A 142 -2.43 14.66 -14.78
C THR A 142 -0.94 14.35 -14.92
N LEU A 143 -0.35 13.61 -13.97
CA LEU A 143 1.04 13.15 -14.03
C LEU A 143 1.29 12.25 -15.24
N LEU A 144 0.39 11.30 -15.51
CA LEU A 144 0.49 10.40 -16.66
C LEU A 144 0.33 11.14 -18.00
N ALA A 145 -0.52 12.15 -18.05
CA ALA A 145 -0.73 12.95 -19.25
C ALA A 145 0.45 13.89 -19.56
N GLN A 146 1.02 14.53 -18.54
CA GLN A 146 2.02 15.59 -18.73
C GLN A 146 3.46 15.11 -18.62
N ALA A 147 3.75 14.21 -17.69
CA ALA A 147 5.12 13.86 -17.34
C ALA A 147 5.29 12.39 -16.91
N PRO A 148 4.81 11.42 -17.70
CA PRO A 148 4.91 9.99 -17.36
C PRO A 148 6.37 9.53 -17.21
N TYR A 149 7.30 10.18 -17.93
CA TYR A 149 8.74 9.93 -17.87
C TYR A 149 9.36 10.12 -16.48
N THR A 150 8.66 10.81 -15.57
CA THR A 150 9.13 11.05 -14.19
C THR A 150 8.91 9.86 -13.25
N ILE A 151 8.04 8.92 -13.60
CA ILE A 151 7.79 7.70 -12.83
C ILE A 151 9.00 6.78 -12.96
N THR A 152 9.76 6.53 -11.91
CA THR A 152 10.92 5.64 -12.00
C THR A 152 10.56 4.20 -11.63
N TRP A 153 11.46 3.26 -11.92
CA TRP A 153 11.24 1.87 -11.54
C TRP A 153 11.17 1.70 -10.01
N GLU A 154 11.92 2.49 -9.25
CA GLU A 154 11.87 2.47 -7.77
C GLU A 154 10.47 2.84 -7.28
N LYS A 155 9.83 3.81 -7.95
CA LYS A 155 8.47 4.24 -7.61
C LYS A 155 7.44 3.18 -7.92
N ILE A 156 7.54 2.50 -9.08
CA ILE A 156 6.67 1.37 -9.43
C ILE A 156 6.81 0.23 -8.41
N TYR A 157 8.05 -0.09 -8.03
CA TYR A 157 8.33 -1.13 -7.05
C TYR A 157 7.70 -0.81 -5.68
N LEU A 158 7.95 0.39 -5.15
CA LEU A 158 7.40 0.82 -3.87
C LEU A 158 5.86 0.82 -3.87
N TYR A 159 5.24 1.34 -4.93
CA TYR A 159 3.79 1.35 -5.07
C TYR A 159 3.21 -0.07 -5.11
N GLY A 160 3.86 -0.98 -5.84
CA GLY A 160 3.50 -2.40 -5.86
C GLY A 160 3.53 -3.03 -4.46
N GLU A 161 4.56 -2.75 -3.68
CA GLU A 161 4.68 -3.24 -2.28
C GLU A 161 3.60 -2.64 -1.37
N GLU A 162 3.28 -1.35 -1.52
CA GLU A 162 2.25 -0.67 -0.70
C GLU A 162 0.84 -1.23 -0.95
N ILE A 163 0.54 -1.67 -2.18
CA ILE A 163 -0.75 -2.31 -2.52
C ILE A 163 -0.98 -3.58 -1.69
N LEU A 164 0.06 -4.30 -1.27
CA LEU A 164 -0.09 -5.48 -0.40
C LEU A 164 -0.77 -5.15 0.92
N GLY A 165 -0.40 -3.99 1.50
CA GLY A 165 -0.89 -3.51 2.78
C GLY A 165 -2.32 -2.96 2.74
N ILE A 166 -2.87 -2.71 1.56
CA ILE A 166 -4.23 -2.19 1.40
C ILE A 166 -5.28 -3.23 1.82
N GLY A 167 -6.23 -2.80 2.65
CA GLY A 167 -7.41 -3.60 2.99
C GLY A 167 -8.45 -3.62 1.87
N GLY A 168 -8.99 -4.81 1.59
CA GLY A 168 -10.13 -5.01 0.69
C GLY A 168 -9.75 -5.27 -0.78
N LYS A 169 -10.38 -6.29 -1.39
CA LYS A 169 -10.12 -6.73 -2.77
C LYS A 169 -10.32 -5.60 -3.79
N ALA A 170 -11.44 -4.88 -3.71
CA ALA A 170 -11.76 -3.79 -4.65
C ALA A 170 -10.71 -2.66 -4.64
N ASN A 171 -10.15 -2.32 -3.46
CA ASN A 171 -9.11 -1.30 -3.36
C ASN A 171 -7.79 -1.78 -3.97
N LYS A 172 -7.41 -3.05 -3.76
CA LYS A 172 -6.22 -3.63 -4.40
C LYS A 172 -6.37 -3.66 -5.92
N GLU A 173 -7.50 -4.14 -6.42
CA GLU A 173 -7.80 -4.20 -7.86
C GLU A 173 -7.77 -2.81 -8.50
N ARG A 174 -8.34 -1.80 -7.83
CA ARG A 174 -8.24 -0.40 -8.29
C ARG A 174 -6.78 0.02 -8.49
N ASN A 175 -5.92 -0.25 -7.51
CA ASN A 175 -4.52 0.17 -7.57
C ASN A 175 -3.69 -0.65 -8.58
N TYR A 176 -3.92 -1.96 -8.71
CA TYR A 176 -3.29 -2.74 -9.77
C TYR A 176 -3.74 -2.29 -11.17
N ASN A 177 -5.00 -1.87 -11.33
CA ASN A 177 -5.44 -1.22 -12.58
C ASN A 177 -4.70 0.10 -12.84
N GLN A 178 -4.30 0.85 -11.81
CA GLN A 178 -3.43 2.02 -12.00
C GLN A 178 -2.04 1.62 -12.46
N LEU A 179 -1.44 0.56 -11.90
CA LEU A 179 -0.19 0.01 -12.42
C LEU A 179 -0.32 -0.42 -13.90
N ALA A 180 -1.43 -1.03 -14.30
CA ALA A 180 -1.68 -1.37 -15.70
C ALA A 180 -1.71 -0.12 -16.59
N ARG A 181 -2.34 0.98 -16.13
CA ARG A 181 -2.31 2.27 -16.83
C ARG A 181 -0.90 2.84 -16.92
N ILE A 182 -0.14 2.83 -15.82
CA ILE A 182 1.25 3.32 -15.81
C ILE A 182 2.09 2.52 -16.83
N LEU A 183 1.93 1.19 -16.89
CA LEU A 183 2.60 0.34 -17.87
C LEU A 183 2.31 0.78 -19.32
N CYS A 184 1.06 1.11 -19.66
CA CYS A 184 0.72 1.65 -20.98
C CYS A 184 1.47 2.94 -21.33
N HIS A 185 1.78 3.78 -20.33
CA HIS A 185 2.54 5.03 -20.51
C HIS A 185 4.06 4.83 -20.43
N ARG A 186 4.53 3.77 -19.77
CA ARG A 186 5.95 3.52 -19.46
C ARG A 186 6.38 2.11 -19.82
N LEU A 187 6.18 1.77 -21.09
CA LEU A 187 6.59 0.49 -21.67
C LEU A 187 8.10 0.24 -21.55
N ASP A 188 8.91 1.30 -21.53
CA ASP A 188 10.35 1.25 -21.28
C ASP A 188 10.71 0.65 -19.90
N LEU A 189 9.76 0.64 -18.96
CA LEU A 189 9.90 0.06 -17.63
C LEU A 189 9.18 -1.29 -17.47
N ALA A 190 8.68 -1.90 -18.56
CA ALA A 190 7.82 -3.09 -18.51
C ALA A 190 8.36 -4.24 -17.65
N LYS A 191 9.67 -4.50 -17.67
CA LYS A 191 10.30 -5.51 -16.79
C LYS A 191 10.02 -5.35 -15.30
N HIS A 192 9.80 -4.12 -14.85
CA HIS A 192 9.52 -3.80 -13.45
C HIS A 192 8.06 -4.04 -13.05
N PHE A 193 7.18 -4.35 -14.01
CA PHE A 193 5.79 -4.73 -13.77
C PHE A 193 5.60 -6.24 -13.64
N VAL A 194 6.60 -7.06 -13.97
CA VAL A 194 6.51 -8.54 -13.88
C VAL A 194 6.19 -8.97 -12.44
N TYR A 195 6.96 -8.50 -11.46
CA TYR A 195 6.75 -8.85 -10.06
C TYR A 195 5.39 -8.35 -9.54
N PRO A 196 4.99 -7.07 -9.71
CA PRO A 196 3.64 -6.62 -9.34
C PRO A 196 2.50 -7.38 -10.04
N SER A 197 2.69 -7.83 -11.29
CA SER A 197 1.69 -8.63 -12.01
C SER A 197 1.50 -10.00 -11.39
N PHE A 198 2.58 -10.66 -10.95
CA PHE A 198 2.47 -11.95 -10.26
C PHE A 198 1.91 -11.79 -8.85
N GLN A 199 2.25 -10.69 -8.19
CA GLN A 199 1.69 -10.33 -6.89
C GLN A 199 0.16 -10.10 -6.96
N GLU A 200 -0.31 -9.41 -8.00
CA GLU A 200 -1.74 -9.24 -8.30
C GLU A 200 -2.44 -10.60 -8.32
N GLN A 201 -1.93 -11.53 -9.13
CA GLN A 201 -2.53 -12.86 -9.28
C GLN A 201 -2.47 -13.67 -7.99
N ALA A 202 -1.31 -13.65 -7.31
CA ALA A 202 -1.10 -14.36 -6.06
C ALA A 202 -2.03 -13.85 -4.94
N SER A 203 -2.45 -12.59 -5.01
CA SER A 203 -3.40 -11.99 -4.07
C SER A 203 -4.87 -12.26 -4.41
N GLY A 204 -5.17 -12.91 -5.55
CA GLY A 204 -6.52 -13.18 -6.02
C GLY A 204 -7.27 -11.95 -6.54
N CYS A 205 -6.52 -10.93 -6.97
CA CYS A 205 -7.08 -9.74 -7.61
C CYS A 205 -7.37 -10.02 -9.09
N GLU A 206 -8.57 -9.64 -9.53
CA GLU A 206 -9.06 -9.78 -10.91
C GLU A 206 -8.86 -8.51 -11.74
N SER A 207 -7.86 -7.70 -11.38
CA SER A 207 -7.46 -6.53 -12.15
C SER A 207 -6.72 -6.90 -13.44
N CYS A 208 -6.42 -5.89 -14.24
CA CYS A 208 -5.92 -6.06 -15.60
C CYS A 208 -4.39 -5.97 -15.72
N LEU A 209 -3.61 -6.00 -14.63
CA LEU A 209 -2.17 -5.75 -14.72
C LEU A 209 -1.42 -6.87 -15.46
N LEU A 210 -1.56 -8.12 -15.04
CA LEU A 210 -0.96 -9.25 -15.78
C LEU A 210 -1.48 -9.31 -17.22
N PRO A 211 -2.81 -9.26 -17.50
CA PRO A 211 -3.31 -9.21 -18.88
C PRO A 211 -2.67 -8.11 -19.73
N THR A 212 -2.50 -6.90 -19.18
CA THR A 212 -1.87 -5.77 -19.88
C THR A 212 -0.40 -6.04 -20.15
N LEU A 213 0.35 -6.61 -19.20
CA LEU A 213 1.73 -7.01 -19.39
C LEU A 213 1.90 -8.07 -20.48
N LEU A 214 1.05 -9.09 -20.48
CA LEU A 214 1.06 -10.15 -21.49
C LEU A 214 0.74 -9.63 -22.89
N GLN A 215 -0.09 -8.58 -22.99
CA GLN A 215 -0.43 -7.96 -24.25
C GLN A 215 0.69 -7.05 -24.78
N LEU A 216 1.30 -6.24 -23.91
CA LEU A 216 2.22 -5.17 -24.34
C LEU A 216 3.68 -5.60 -24.35
N ALA A 217 4.10 -6.42 -23.39
CA ALA A 217 5.51 -6.78 -23.19
C ALA A 217 5.69 -8.19 -22.62
N PRO A 218 5.12 -9.24 -23.25
CA PRO A 218 5.23 -10.60 -22.76
C PRO A 218 6.69 -11.10 -22.69
N GLN A 219 7.59 -10.56 -23.51
CA GLN A 219 9.01 -10.91 -23.55
C GLN A 219 9.75 -10.59 -22.24
N GLU A 220 9.22 -9.68 -21.41
CA GLU A 220 9.86 -9.29 -20.15
C GLU A 220 9.73 -10.36 -19.07
N ILE A 221 8.79 -11.30 -19.21
CA ILE A 221 8.65 -12.43 -18.30
C ILE A 221 9.75 -13.44 -18.60
N THR A 222 10.81 -13.46 -17.81
CA THR A 222 11.88 -14.45 -18.01
C THR A 222 11.49 -15.83 -17.46
N GLN A 223 12.21 -16.88 -17.88
CA GLN A 223 12.04 -18.22 -17.30
C GLN A 223 12.23 -18.21 -15.77
N ALA A 224 13.20 -17.43 -15.26
CA ALA A 224 13.41 -17.30 -13.82
C ALA A 224 12.19 -16.69 -13.11
N ASN A 225 11.60 -15.63 -13.68
CA ASN A 225 10.39 -15.04 -13.09
C ASN A 225 9.21 -16.02 -13.10
N PHE A 226 9.03 -16.71 -14.22
CA PHE A 226 7.95 -17.69 -14.37
C PHE A 226 8.11 -18.85 -13.39
N ASP A 227 9.33 -19.36 -13.25
CA ASP A 227 9.69 -20.39 -12.28
C ASP A 227 9.38 -19.97 -10.84
N ASP A 228 9.77 -18.76 -10.44
CA ASP A 228 9.49 -18.20 -9.10
C ASP A 228 7.97 -18.10 -8.85
N TYR A 229 7.20 -17.75 -9.89
CA TYR A 229 5.75 -17.70 -9.80
C TYR A 229 5.13 -19.11 -9.66
N ILE A 230 5.59 -20.09 -10.44
CA ILE A 230 5.17 -21.50 -10.30
C ILE A 230 5.44 -22.01 -8.88
N ASP A 231 6.63 -21.73 -8.35
CA ASP A 231 7.03 -22.14 -7.01
C ASP A 231 6.12 -21.49 -5.95
N THR A 232 5.75 -20.22 -6.15
CA THR A 232 4.75 -19.52 -5.32
C THR A 232 3.38 -20.19 -5.37
N VAL A 233 2.87 -20.52 -6.56
CA VAL A 233 1.56 -21.18 -6.73
C VAL A 233 1.54 -22.58 -6.12
N ASN A 234 2.63 -23.34 -6.29
CA ASN A 234 2.78 -24.68 -5.71
C ASN A 234 2.82 -24.64 -4.17
N SER A 235 3.37 -23.57 -3.58
CA SER A 235 3.38 -23.40 -2.13
C SER A 235 1.98 -23.14 -1.53
N MET A 236 1.00 -22.74 -2.35
CA MET A 236 -0.37 -22.49 -1.91
C MET A 236 -1.07 -23.81 -1.56
N ARG A 237 -1.37 -24.02 -0.27
CA ARG A 237 -2.03 -25.23 0.22
C ARG A 237 -3.46 -25.37 -0.31
N TRP A 238 -3.73 -26.44 -1.05
CA TRP A 238 -5.01 -26.72 -1.71
C TRP A 238 -6.21 -26.69 -0.76
N ILE A 239 -6.04 -27.20 0.47
CA ILE A 239 -7.10 -27.28 1.49
C ILE A 239 -7.54 -25.89 1.98
N VAL A 240 -6.67 -24.89 1.92
CA VAL A 240 -6.92 -23.54 2.45
C VAL A 240 -7.22 -22.55 1.32
N TYR A 241 -6.62 -22.77 0.14
CA TYR A 241 -6.60 -21.79 -0.96
C TYR A 241 -7.04 -22.38 -2.31
N GLY A 242 -7.87 -23.43 -2.34
CA GLY A 242 -8.23 -24.15 -3.57
C GLY A 242 -8.73 -23.25 -4.72
N GLN A 243 -9.59 -22.28 -4.42
CA GLN A 243 -10.08 -21.31 -5.42
C GLN A 243 -8.96 -20.39 -5.94
N LEU A 244 -8.15 -19.85 -5.03
CA LEU A 244 -7.03 -18.97 -5.38
C LEU A 244 -5.97 -19.70 -6.21
N ARG A 245 -5.66 -20.95 -5.87
CA ARG A 245 -4.74 -21.76 -6.68
C ARG A 245 -5.31 -22.02 -8.06
N SER A 246 -6.60 -22.37 -8.18
CA SER A 246 -7.24 -22.55 -9.49
C SER A 246 -7.17 -21.28 -10.35
N TYR A 247 -7.32 -20.11 -9.74
CA TYR A 247 -7.17 -18.82 -10.42
C TYR A 247 -5.74 -18.61 -10.92
N ASN A 248 -4.74 -18.90 -10.08
CA ASN A 248 -3.34 -18.77 -10.47
C ASN A 248 -2.90 -19.81 -11.51
N GLU A 249 -3.46 -21.01 -11.52
CA GLU A 249 -3.27 -21.99 -12.61
C GLU A 249 -3.78 -21.45 -13.96
N GLN A 250 -4.89 -20.71 -13.94
CA GLN A 250 -5.40 -20.05 -15.15
C GLN A 250 -4.45 -18.94 -15.63
N ALA A 251 -3.86 -18.17 -14.71
CA ALA A 251 -2.83 -17.18 -15.04
C ALA A 251 -1.58 -17.84 -15.66
N ILE A 252 -1.17 -19.01 -15.18
CA ILE A 252 -0.06 -19.79 -15.77
C ILE A 252 -0.37 -20.15 -17.23
N GLU A 253 -1.60 -20.58 -17.55
CA GLU A 253 -2.01 -20.85 -18.93
C GLU A 253 -1.96 -19.59 -19.80
N TRP A 254 -2.37 -18.44 -19.28
CA TRP A 254 -2.27 -17.16 -20.00
C TRP A 254 -0.82 -16.78 -20.31
N ILE A 255 0.07 -16.96 -19.34
CA ILE A 255 1.51 -16.70 -19.51
C ILE A 255 2.08 -17.62 -20.60
N LEU A 256 1.83 -18.93 -20.53
CA LEU A 256 2.32 -19.89 -21.52
C LEU A 256 1.75 -19.64 -22.92
N LYS A 257 0.51 -19.16 -23.01
CA LYS A 257 -0.08 -18.76 -24.29
C LYS A 257 0.62 -17.54 -24.90
N ALA A 258 0.97 -16.56 -24.07
CA ALA A 258 1.68 -15.35 -24.52
C ALA A 258 3.19 -15.60 -24.74
N ARG A 259 3.76 -16.58 -24.05
CA ARG A 259 5.17 -16.98 -24.10
C ARG A 259 5.31 -18.51 -24.24
N PRO A 260 5.07 -19.05 -25.45
CA PRO A 260 5.16 -20.50 -25.70
C PRO A 260 6.57 -21.09 -25.55
N ASP A 261 7.59 -20.24 -25.49
CA ASP A 261 8.99 -20.61 -25.26
C ASP A 261 9.31 -20.92 -23.79
N LEU A 262 8.48 -20.47 -22.85
CA LEU A 262 8.63 -20.79 -21.43
C LEU A 262 8.27 -22.25 -21.16
N VAL A 263 9.03 -22.88 -20.28
CA VAL A 263 8.82 -24.28 -19.89
C VAL A 263 8.28 -24.32 -18.48
N ARG A 264 7.10 -24.90 -18.27
CA ARG A 264 6.57 -25.12 -16.92
C ARG A 264 7.43 -26.14 -16.18
N LYS A 265 7.97 -25.76 -15.01
CA LYS A 265 8.62 -26.70 -14.10
C LYS A 265 7.67 -27.84 -13.72
N PRO A 266 8.15 -29.10 -13.67
CA PRO A 266 7.33 -30.21 -13.20
C PRO A 266 6.93 -29.98 -11.74
N GLU A 267 5.71 -30.39 -11.37
CA GLU A 267 5.31 -30.41 -9.97
C GLU A 267 6.23 -31.38 -9.22
N GLU A 268 7.03 -30.88 -8.27
CA GLU A 268 7.73 -31.73 -7.33
C GLU A 268 6.69 -32.48 -6.51
N LYS A 269 6.49 -33.76 -6.82
CA LYS A 269 5.71 -34.64 -5.95
C LYS A 269 6.40 -34.61 -4.58
N PRO A 270 5.71 -34.23 -3.50
CA PRO A 270 6.32 -34.34 -2.18
C PRO A 270 6.78 -35.78 -2.02
N ALA A 271 8.07 -35.96 -1.69
CA ALA A 271 8.60 -37.28 -1.40
C ALA A 271 7.62 -37.98 -0.44
N PRO A 272 7.22 -39.23 -0.71
CA PRO A 272 6.27 -39.92 0.13
C PRO A 272 6.77 -39.78 1.57
N LYS A 273 5.99 -39.09 2.42
CA LYS A 273 6.31 -39.00 3.84
C LYS A 273 6.35 -40.43 4.32
N GLU A 274 7.55 -40.95 4.57
CA GLU A 274 7.70 -42.22 5.24
C GLU A 274 6.96 -42.09 6.57
N LEU A 275 5.81 -42.77 6.66
CA LEU A 275 5.09 -42.85 7.92
C LEU A 275 6.07 -43.43 8.95
N PRO A 276 6.27 -42.77 10.10
CA PRO A 276 7.04 -43.38 11.18
C PRO A 276 6.34 -44.67 11.58
N LEU A 277 7.12 -45.74 11.78
CA LEU A 277 6.59 -47.00 12.30
C LEU A 277 5.90 -46.73 13.66
N PRO A 278 4.69 -47.28 13.90
CA PRO A 278 4.13 -48.50 13.31
C PRO A 278 3.06 -48.25 12.21
N LEU A 279 2.95 -47.04 11.67
CA LEU A 279 1.90 -46.71 10.68
C LEU A 279 2.19 -47.22 9.26
N ARG A 280 3.26 -48.00 9.05
CA ARG A 280 3.47 -48.79 7.83
C ARG A 280 2.74 -50.12 8.00
N SER A 281 1.54 -50.24 7.41
CA SER A 281 0.84 -51.50 7.19
C SER A 281 1.37 -52.20 5.95
#